data_AF-A0A1C4F5S9-F1
#
_entry.id   AF-A0A1C4F5S9-F1
#
_cell.length_a   1.000
_cell.length_b   1.000
_cell.length_c   1.000
_cell.angle_alpha   90.00
_cell.angle_beta   90.00
_cell.angle_gamma   90.00
#
_symmetry.space_group_name_H-M   'P 1'
#
loop_
_entity.id
_entity.type
_entity.pdbx_description
1 polymer ?
#
loop_
_entity_poly.entity_id
_entity_poly.type
_entity_poly.pdbx_seq_one_letter_code
_entity_poly.pdbx_strand_id
1 'polypeptide(L)'
;MREKIGYYGVLACLILSIISGQFLKSEWIGVILCIGVLFFAPLYRWSEWKAYSRKKKIVLSIEFVFVISTIPFLLLKGNEIIDGIVIFQGWLFIAKLLYLICILIALAVVAKKVNEKLFANE
;
A
#
# COMPACT_ATOMS: atom_id res chain seq x y z
N MET A 1 -3.93 -23.89 3.19
CA MET A 1 -3.48 -23.48 4.55
C MET A 1 -2.56 -22.27 4.50
N ARG A 2 -1.44 -22.34 3.77
CA ARG A 2 -0.44 -21.26 3.71
C ARG A 2 -0.97 -19.92 3.20
N GLU A 3 -1.78 -19.93 2.15
CA GLU A 3 -2.38 -18.71 1.59
C GLU A 3 -3.38 -18.05 2.55
N LYS A 4 -4.16 -18.86 3.27
CA LYS A 4 -5.05 -18.37 4.33
C LYS A 4 -4.23 -17.70 5.44
N ILE A 5 -3.13 -18.32 5.87
CA ILE A 5 -2.21 -17.74 6.87
C ILE A 5 -1.61 -16.43 6.36
N GLY A 6 -1.20 -16.36 5.10
CA GLY A 6 -0.74 -15.13 4.46
C GLY A 6 -1.81 -14.04 4.46
N TYR A 7 -3.03 -14.35 4.03
CA TYR A 7 -4.14 -13.41 4.00
C TYR A 7 -4.48 -12.86 5.41
N TYR A 8 -4.69 -13.75 6.39
CA TYR A 8 -5.01 -13.33 7.76
C TYR A 8 -3.84 -12.63 8.44
N GLY A 9 -2.60 -12.98 8.12
CA GLY A 9 -1.41 -12.30 8.62
C GLY A 9 -1.27 -10.87 8.09
N VAL A 10 -1.50 -10.65 6.79
CA VAL A 10 -1.54 -9.28 6.21
C VAL A 10 -2.66 -8.46 6.86
N LEU A 11 -3.85 -9.05 6.99
CA LEU A 11 -5.00 -8.40 7.61
C LEU A 11 -4.73 -8.03 9.07
N ALA A 12 -4.14 -8.93 9.85
CA ALA A 12 -3.77 -8.68 11.23
C ALA A 12 -2.72 -7.56 11.36
N CYS A 13 -1.70 -7.54 10.51
CA CYS A 13 -0.70 -6.47 10.49
C CYS A 13 -1.32 -5.11 10.13
N LEU A 14 -2.28 -5.07 9.19
CA LEU A 14 -3.01 -3.83 8.87
C LEU A 14 -3.81 -3.34 10.08
N ILE A 15 -4.60 -4.21 10.72
CA ILE A 15 -5.41 -3.84 11.89
C ILE A 15 -4.51 -3.38 13.04
N LEU A 16 -3.44 -4.12 13.34
CA LEU A 16 -2.47 -3.76 14.37
C LEU A 16 -1.79 -2.41 14.08
N SER A 17 -1.43 -2.14 12.81
CA SER A 17 -0.83 -0.86 12.42
C SER A 17 -1.78 0.32 12.66
N ILE A 18 -3.08 0.13 12.39
CA ILE A 18 -4.11 1.15 12.61
C ILE A 18 -4.27 1.40 14.13
N ILE A 19 -4.35 0.33 14.92
CA ILE A 19 -4.48 0.43 16.38
C ILE A 19 -3.24 1.11 16.97
N SER A 20 -2.04 0.67 16.59
CA SER A 20 -0.78 1.22 17.06
C SER A 20 -0.59 2.69 16.66
N GLY A 21 -1.07 3.11 15.49
CA GLY A 21 -0.98 4.49 15.04
C GLY A 21 -2.00 5.42 15.69
N GLN A 22 -3.24 4.97 15.82
CA GLN A 22 -4.31 5.82 16.33
C GLN A 22 -4.37 5.89 17.86
N PHE A 23 -4.12 4.77 18.54
CA PHE A 23 -4.30 4.67 19.99
C PHE A 23 -2.98 4.73 20.76
N LEU A 24 -1.89 4.20 20.19
CA LEU A 24 -0.61 4.11 20.88
C LEU A 24 0.43 5.14 20.40
N LYS A 25 0.14 5.90 19.34
CA LYS A 25 1.08 6.81 18.65
C LYS A 25 2.47 6.19 18.47
N SER A 26 2.51 4.90 18.15
CA SER A 26 3.71 4.09 18.22
C SER A 26 4.52 4.23 16.93
N GLU A 27 5.83 4.47 17.03
CA GLU A 27 6.74 4.50 15.85
C GLU A 27 6.85 3.12 15.16
N TRP A 28 6.35 2.07 15.80
CA TRP A 28 6.40 0.69 15.31
C TRP A 28 5.42 0.39 14.17
N ILE A 29 4.54 1.33 13.78
CA ILE A 29 3.59 1.18 12.67
C ILE A 29 4.32 0.72 11.40
N GLY A 30 5.44 1.38 11.07
CA GLY A 30 6.24 1.06 9.88
C GLY A 30 6.78 -0.37 9.92
N VAL A 31 7.23 -0.82 11.09
CA VAL A 31 7.75 -2.19 11.32
C VAL A 31 6.63 -3.22 11.18
N ILE A 32 5.46 -2.97 11.77
CA ILE A 32 4.29 -3.88 11.69
C ILE A 32 3.83 -4.04 10.24
N LEU A 33 3.75 -2.93 9.49
CA LEU A 33 3.41 -2.97 8.07
C LEU A 33 4.48 -3.67 7.24
N CYS A 34 5.76 -3.45 7.53
CA CYS A 34 6.86 -4.17 6.89
C CYS A 34 6.76 -5.67 7.12
N ILE A 35 6.42 -6.14 8.32
CA ILE A 35 6.23 -7.56 8.61
C ILE A 35 5.07 -8.13 7.79
N GLY A 36 3.94 -7.40 7.75
CA GLY A 36 2.78 -7.75 6.93
C GLY A 36 3.13 -7.96 5.46
N VAL A 37 3.86 -7.00 4.89
CA VAL A 37 4.29 -7.07 3.50
C VAL A 37 5.35 -8.17 3.32
N LEU A 38 6.47 -8.14 4.04
CA LEU A 38 7.63 -9.02 3.83
C LEU A 38 7.35 -10.51 4.05
N PHE A 39 6.59 -10.85 5.09
CA PHE A 39 6.39 -12.25 5.47
C PHE A 39 5.05 -12.78 4.98
N PHE A 40 3.98 -12.04 5.18
CA PHE A 40 2.63 -12.56 4.94
C PHE A 40 2.15 -12.38 3.49
N ALA A 41 2.54 -11.32 2.78
CA ALA A 41 2.14 -11.14 1.39
C ALA A 41 2.72 -12.21 0.43
N PRO A 42 3.99 -12.66 0.56
CA PRO A 42 4.51 -13.77 -0.25
C PRO A 42 3.86 -15.11 0.10
N LEU A 43 3.48 -15.32 1.36
CA LEU A 43 2.73 -16.52 1.80
C LEU A 43 1.33 -16.56 1.18
N TYR A 44 0.69 -15.39 1.01
CA TYR A 44 -0.60 -15.25 0.35
C TYR A 44 -0.51 -15.58 -1.15
N ARG A 45 0.49 -15.04 -1.85
CA ARG A 45 0.65 -15.23 -3.32
C ARG A 45 1.56 -16.41 -3.69
N TRP A 46 1.79 -17.35 -2.78
CA TRP A 46 2.79 -18.40 -2.95
C TRP A 46 2.52 -19.32 -4.15
N SER A 47 1.25 -19.64 -4.43
CA SER A 47 0.86 -20.46 -5.59
C SER A 47 1.14 -19.76 -6.91
N GLU A 48 0.75 -18.48 -7.02
CA GLU A 48 1.04 -17.61 -8.17
C GLU A 48 2.56 -17.50 -8.38
N TRP A 49 3.32 -17.34 -7.29
CA TRP A 49 4.76 -17.22 -7.35
C TRP A 49 5.42 -18.50 -7.87
N LYS A 50 4.91 -19.68 -7.50
CA LYS A 50 5.37 -20.95 -8.07
C LYS A 50 5.07 -21.08 -9.56
N ALA A 51 3.90 -20.64 -10.00
CA ALA A 51 3.45 -20.71 -11.39
C ALA A 51 4.15 -19.70 -12.32
N TYR A 52 4.78 -18.67 -11.78
CA TYR A 52 5.47 -17.67 -12.59
C TYR A 52 6.78 -18.17 -13.20
N SER A 53 6.99 -17.74 -14.46
CA SER A 53 8.25 -17.94 -15.18
C SER A 53 9.41 -17.22 -14.47
N ARG A 54 10.65 -17.64 -14.77
CA ARG A 54 11.88 -17.04 -14.20
C ARG A 54 11.91 -15.51 -14.36
N LYS A 55 11.47 -14.99 -15.51
CA LYS A 55 11.39 -13.54 -15.77
C LYS A 55 10.35 -12.84 -14.87
N LYS A 56 9.15 -13.40 -14.73
CA LYS A 56 8.10 -12.83 -13.87
C LYS A 56 8.48 -12.84 -12.39
N LYS A 57 9.20 -13.87 -11.93
CA LYS A 57 9.71 -13.93 -10.55
C LYS A 57 10.66 -12.77 -10.25
N ILE A 58 11.62 -12.50 -11.15
CA ILE A 58 12.59 -11.40 -11.01
C ILE A 58 11.87 -10.05 -10.98
N VAL A 59 10.93 -9.81 -11.89
CA VAL A 59 10.14 -8.57 -11.92
C VAL A 59 9.36 -8.38 -10.61
N LEU A 60 8.67 -9.43 -10.14
CA LEU A 60 7.90 -9.36 -8.89
C LEU A 60 8.82 -9.11 -7.68
N SER A 61 10.00 -9.72 -7.63
CA SER A 61 10.97 -9.48 -6.57
C SER A 61 11.50 -8.05 -6.57
N ILE A 62 11.75 -7.48 -7.75
CA ILE A 62 12.17 -6.07 -7.89
C ILE A 62 11.05 -5.14 -7.44
N GLU A 63 9.82 -5.34 -7.94
CA GLU A 63 8.64 -4.59 -7.48
C GLU A 63 8.48 -4.66 -5.96
N PHE A 64 8.68 -5.83 -5.39
CA PHE A 64 8.55 -6.04 -3.95
C PHE A 64 9.59 -5.23 -3.16
N VAL A 65 10.86 -5.21 -3.60
CA VAL A 65 11.91 -4.39 -2.97
C VAL A 65 11.58 -2.90 -3.06
N PHE A 66 11.10 -2.43 -4.21
CA PHE A 66 10.65 -1.04 -4.38
C PHE A 66 9.46 -0.71 -3.47
N VAL A 67 8.44 -1.56 -3.42
CA VAL A 67 7.25 -1.34 -2.60
C VAL A 67 7.61 -1.31 -1.11
N ILE A 68 8.46 -2.22 -0.64
CA ILE A 68 8.89 -2.29 0.77
C ILE A 68 9.74 -1.10 1.19
N SER A 69 10.59 -0.57 0.29
CA SER A 69 11.39 0.62 0.60
C SER A 69 10.57 1.90 0.52
N THR A 70 9.64 1.97 -0.43
CA THR A 70 8.87 3.19 -0.71
C THR A 70 7.70 3.37 0.26
N ILE A 71 7.01 2.31 0.70
CA ILE A 71 5.86 2.41 1.61
C ILE A 71 6.24 3.03 2.97
N PRO A 72 7.27 2.55 3.70
CA PRO A 72 7.66 3.14 4.98
C PRO A 72 8.20 4.55 4.82
N PHE A 73 8.92 4.82 3.74
CA PHE A 73 9.38 6.17 3.40
C PHE A 73 8.21 7.13 3.16
N LEU A 74 7.21 6.72 2.38
CA LEU A 74 5.98 7.51 2.16
C LEU A 74 5.17 7.68 3.44
N LEU A 75 5.14 6.68 4.33
CA LEU A 75 4.40 6.79 5.59
C LEU A 75 5.10 7.71 6.60
N LEU A 76 6.43 7.63 6.71
CA LEU A 76 7.20 8.45 7.65
C LEU A 76 7.42 9.88 7.11
N LYS A 77 8.03 10.01 5.92
CA LYS A 77 8.34 11.31 5.31
C LYS A 77 7.15 11.91 4.58
N GLY A 78 6.29 11.10 3.97
CA GLY A 78 5.10 11.63 3.31
C GLY A 78 4.13 12.25 4.31
N ASN A 79 4.00 11.73 5.54
CA ASN A 79 3.14 12.38 6.54
C ASN A 79 3.70 13.75 6.97
N GLU A 80 5.01 13.88 7.19
CA GLU A 80 5.66 15.19 7.45
C GLU A 80 5.45 16.18 6.31
N ILE A 81 5.55 15.74 5.05
CA ILE A 81 5.32 16.58 3.87
C ILE A 81 3.85 16.99 3.77
N ILE A 82 2.91 16.06 4.00
CA ILE A 82 1.47 16.32 3.97
C ILE A 82 1.09 17.30 5.09
N ASP A 83 1.69 17.18 6.28
CA ASP A 83 1.47 18.10 7.40
C ASP A 83 1.96 19.53 7.09
N GLY A 84 2.93 19.68 6.19
CA GLY A 84 3.41 20.97 5.69
C GLY A 84 2.51 21.64 4.66
N ILE A 85 1.54 20.93 4.08
CA ILE A 85 0.62 21.48 3.09
C ILE A 85 -0.52 22.21 3.80
N VAL A 86 -0.70 23.50 3.48
CA VAL A 86 -1.69 24.41 4.10
C VAL A 86 -3.09 23.80 4.18
N ILE A 87 -3.51 23.10 3.11
CA ILE A 87 -4.84 22.50 2.99
C ILE A 87 -5.09 21.36 4.01
N PHE A 88 -4.02 20.69 4.45
CA PHE A 88 -4.07 19.57 5.39
C PHE A 88 -3.70 19.97 6.82
N GLN A 89 -3.36 21.25 7.07
CA GLN A 89 -3.08 21.72 8.42
C GLN A 89 -4.33 21.64 9.30
N GLY A 90 -4.20 21.04 10.49
CA GLY A 90 -5.30 20.82 11.43
C GLY A 90 -6.21 19.62 11.11
N TRP A 91 -6.01 18.93 9.98
CA TRP A 91 -6.78 17.72 9.68
C TRP A 91 -6.26 16.51 10.49
N LEU A 92 -7.17 15.61 10.87
CA LEU A 92 -6.80 14.31 11.44
C LEU A 92 -6.16 13.42 10.36
N PHE A 93 -5.21 12.57 10.75
CA PHE A 93 -4.51 11.64 9.84
C PHE A 93 -5.47 10.82 8.96
N ILE A 94 -6.55 10.29 9.55
CA ILE A 94 -7.58 9.52 8.85
C ILE A 94 -8.26 10.34 7.74
N ALA A 95 -8.55 11.62 8.00
CA ALA A 95 -9.21 12.50 7.04
C ALA A 95 -8.29 12.80 5.84
N LYS A 96 -7.00 13.00 6.09
CA LYS A 96 -5.98 13.18 5.04
C LYS A 96 -5.88 11.94 4.15
N LEU A 97 -5.86 10.76 4.78
CA LEU A 97 -5.75 9.48 4.08
C LEU A 97 -6.98 9.20 3.21
N LEU A 98 -8.18 9.44 3.75
CA LEU A 98 -9.44 9.34 2.99
C LEU A 98 -9.46 10.30 1.80
N TYR A 99 -9.02 11.55 1.99
CA TYR A 99 -8.96 12.54 0.91
C TYR A 99 -8.00 12.10 -0.22
N LEU A 100 -6.82 11.58 0.13
CA LEU A 100 -5.87 11.04 -0.84
C LEU A 100 -6.45 9.84 -1.61
N ILE A 101 -7.14 8.92 -0.92
CA ILE A 101 -7.81 7.78 -1.58
C ILE A 101 -8.86 8.28 -2.57
N CYS A 102 -9.67 9.28 -2.20
CA CYS A 102 -10.66 9.88 -3.10
C CYS A 102 -10.01 10.48 -4.36
N ILE A 103 -8.88 11.18 -4.23
CA ILE A 103 -8.12 11.72 -5.37
C ILE A 103 -7.63 10.60 -6.28
N LEU A 104 -7.05 9.54 -5.70
CA LEU A 104 -6.54 8.41 -6.48
C LEU A 104 -7.65 7.70 -7.26
N ILE A 105 -8.83 7.51 -6.64
CA ILE A 105 -10.00 6.95 -7.32
C ILE A 105 -10.45 7.87 -8.46
N ALA A 106 -10.55 9.19 -8.21
CA ALA A 106 -10.94 10.14 -9.24
C ALA A 106 -9.97 10.13 -10.43
N LEU A 107 -8.66 10.15 -10.16
CA LEU A 107 -7.62 10.04 -11.19
C LEU A 107 -7.72 8.72 -11.97
N ALA A 108 -7.95 7.60 -11.29
CA ALA A 108 -8.12 6.31 -11.97
C ALA A 108 -9.36 6.30 -12.88
N VAL A 109 -10.48 6.87 -12.43
CA VAL A 109 -11.70 7.00 -13.24
C VAL A 109 -11.46 7.90 -14.45
N VAL A 110 -10.79 9.03 -14.26
CA VAL A 110 -10.45 9.96 -15.36
C VAL A 110 -9.50 9.30 -16.34
N ALA A 111 -8.42 8.69 -15.86
CA ALA A 111 -7.46 7.97 -16.70
C ALA A 111 -8.13 6.84 -17.49
N LYS A 112 -9.03 6.08 -16.86
CA LYS A 112 -9.84 5.06 -17.54
C LYS A 112 -10.70 5.67 -18.65
N LYS A 113 -11.44 6.75 -18.36
CA LYS A 113 -12.26 7.45 -19.35
C LYS A 113 -11.45 8.03 -20.51
N VAL A 114 -10.27 8.56 -20.21
CA VAL A 114 -9.34 9.12 -21.21
C VAL A 114 -8.76 8.02 -22.07
N ASN A 115 -8.34 6.90 -21.50
CA ASN A 115 -7.91 5.71 -22.26
C ASN A 115 -9.05 5.17 -23.13
N GLU A 116 -10.26 5.01 -22.58
CA GLU A 116 -11.41 4.55 -23.37
C GLU A 116 -11.71 5.49 -24.55
N LYS A 117 -11.57 6.81 -24.38
CA LYS A 117 -11.73 7.77 -25.48
C LYS A 117 -10.57 7.78 -26.49
N LEU A 118 -9.35 7.52 -26.05
CA LEU A 118 -8.17 7.47 -26.91
C LEU A 118 -8.11 6.17 -27.72
N PHE A 119 -8.49 5.05 -27.13
CA PHE A 119 -8.45 3.71 -27.76
C PHE A 119 -9.76 3.29 -28.45
N ALA A 120 -10.88 4.02 -28.26
CA ALA A 120 -12.11 3.80 -29.02
C ALA A 120 -12.18 4.58 -30.36
N ASN A 121 -11.15 5.39 -30.64
CA ASN A 121 -10.99 6.14 -31.90
C ASN A 121 -9.94 5.50 -32.83
N GLU A 122 -9.44 4.30 -32.50
CA GLU A 122 -8.81 3.37 -33.46
C GLU A 122 -9.86 2.39 -33.99
#